data_AF-A0A3Q2PI78-F1
#
_entry.id   AF-A0A3Q2PI78-F1
#
_cell.length_a   1.000
_cell.length_b   1.000
_cell.length_c   1.000
_cell.angle_alpha   90.00
_cell.angle_beta   90.00
_cell.angle_gamma   90.00
#
_symmetry.space_group_name_H-M   'P 1'
#
loop_
_entity.id
_entity.type
_entity.pdbx_description
1 polymer ?
#
loop_
_entity_poly.entity_id
_entity_poly.type
_entity_poly.pdbx_seq_one_letter_code
_entity_poly.pdbx_strand_id
1 'polypeptide(L)'
;MDILNWIYPQLWTVDFVQKLTDLCQANGSRILIFNLFFSLMFNYSLFLMFNYSLFFSLLYNCFGLFVKQNCTQTSDTVCDVLSGYFCKSLTDTGCSTAEKHSVCEPGQRIKQPGTSRHDTVCEACQEGSFSPDGLNCTLWTECSASQTKVQEGSLTSDVVCRNVSIRHRYTLLVPVLSLPIVCMLLLTGLC
;
A
#
# COMPACT_ATOMS: atom_id res chain seq x y z
N MET A 1 -13.28 44.76 -41.77
CA MET A 1 -14.45 44.22 -41.05
C MET A 1 -14.03 42.89 -40.47
N ASP A 2 -13.65 42.94 -39.20
CA ASP A 2 -12.80 41.95 -38.56
C ASP A 2 -13.57 40.68 -38.21
N ILE A 3 -13.07 39.54 -38.68
CA ILE A 3 -13.52 38.20 -38.31
C ILE A 3 -13.46 38.01 -36.77
N LEU A 4 -12.60 38.77 -36.10
CA LEU A 4 -12.49 38.83 -34.64
C LEU A 4 -13.78 39.34 -33.95
N ASN A 5 -14.57 40.21 -34.58
CA ASN A 5 -15.84 40.70 -34.01
C ASN A 5 -17.01 39.72 -34.16
N TRP A 6 -16.85 38.66 -34.95
CA TRP A 6 -17.87 37.62 -35.14
C TRP A 6 -17.66 36.40 -34.22
N ILE A 7 -16.41 36.16 -33.78
CA ILE A 7 -16.06 35.07 -32.88
C ILE A 7 -16.23 35.48 -31.41
N TYR A 8 -15.99 36.76 -31.09
CA TYR A 8 -16.07 37.30 -29.71
C TYR A 8 -17.43 37.13 -28.99
N PRO A 9 -18.60 37.21 -29.64
CA PRO A 9 -19.89 37.02 -28.95
C PRO A 9 -20.23 35.56 -28.66
N GLN A 10 -19.59 34.61 -29.37
CA GLN A 10 -19.87 33.17 -29.27
C GLN A 10 -19.05 32.49 -28.15
N LEU A 11 -17.99 33.15 -27.68
CA LEU A 11 -17.10 32.68 -26.59
C LEU A 11 -17.71 32.86 -25.18
N TRP A 12 -18.86 33.52 -25.05
CA TRP A 12 -19.52 33.84 -23.78
C TRP A 12 -20.98 33.41 -23.71
N THR A 13 -21.44 32.57 -24.65
CA THR A 13 -22.75 31.93 -24.49
C THR A 13 -22.68 30.95 -23.31
N VAL A 14 -23.75 30.89 -22.51
CA VAL A 14 -23.84 29.99 -21.34
C VAL A 14 -23.48 28.56 -21.73
N ASP A 15 -23.87 28.13 -22.95
CA ASP A 15 -23.56 26.80 -23.51
C ASP A 15 -22.07 26.56 -23.76
N PHE A 16 -21.30 27.57 -24.19
CA PHE A 16 -19.87 27.42 -24.42
C PHE A 16 -19.10 27.33 -23.10
N VAL A 17 -19.48 28.17 -22.12
CA VAL A 17 -18.93 28.11 -20.76
C VAL A 17 -19.25 26.78 -20.10
N GLN A 18 -20.46 26.25 -20.28
CA GLN A 18 -20.85 24.96 -19.74
C GLN A 18 -20.04 23.83 -20.37
N LYS A 19 -19.90 23.79 -21.70
CA LYS A 19 -19.04 22.80 -22.38
C LYS A 19 -17.58 22.84 -21.94
N LEU A 20 -17.03 24.03 -21.70
CA LEU A 20 -15.68 24.17 -21.18
C LEU A 20 -15.57 23.71 -19.73
N THR A 21 -16.62 23.91 -18.93
CA THR A 21 -16.68 23.40 -17.56
C THR A 21 -16.78 21.88 -17.55
N ASP A 22 -17.56 21.28 -18.45
CA ASP A 22 -17.66 19.82 -18.61
C ASP A 22 -16.33 19.21 -19.09
N LEU A 23 -15.64 19.86 -20.04
CA LEU A 23 -14.29 19.47 -20.48
C LEU A 23 -13.24 19.65 -19.38
N CYS A 24 -13.40 20.66 -18.54
CA CYS A 24 -12.55 20.92 -17.38
C CYS A 24 -12.80 19.87 -16.27
N GLN A 25 -14.04 19.47 -16.03
CA GLN A 25 -14.38 18.36 -15.15
C GLN A 25 -13.85 17.02 -15.66
N ALA A 26 -13.77 16.85 -16.99
CA ALA A 26 -13.16 15.68 -17.60
C ALA A 26 -11.61 15.67 -17.57
N ASN A 27 -10.96 16.84 -17.59
CA ASN A 27 -9.50 16.96 -17.83
C ASN A 27 -8.69 17.74 -16.76
N GLY A 28 -9.33 18.33 -15.75
CA GLY A 28 -8.69 18.89 -14.56
C GLY A 28 -8.01 20.27 -14.66
N SER A 29 -7.99 20.94 -15.83
CA SER A 29 -7.20 22.18 -16.05
C SER A 29 -8.03 23.46 -16.24
N ARG A 30 -7.48 24.62 -15.90
CA ARG A 30 -8.10 25.98 -16.01
C ARG A 30 -8.67 26.28 -17.39
N ILE A 31 -9.92 26.71 -17.41
CA ILE A 31 -10.65 27.14 -18.61
C ILE A 31 -9.92 28.27 -19.38
N LEU A 32 -9.30 29.23 -18.68
CA LEU A 32 -8.55 30.32 -19.32
C LEU A 32 -7.29 29.86 -20.08
N ILE A 33 -6.57 28.86 -19.56
CA ILE A 33 -5.40 28.29 -20.23
C ILE A 33 -5.85 27.54 -21.48
N PHE A 34 -6.95 26.77 -21.38
CA PHE A 34 -7.58 26.14 -22.55
C PHE A 34 -7.96 27.17 -23.62
N ASN A 35 -8.59 28.29 -23.24
CA ASN A 35 -9.00 29.34 -24.18
C ASN A 35 -7.82 30.06 -24.85
N LEU A 36 -6.74 30.34 -24.11
CA LEU A 36 -5.50 30.92 -24.65
C LEU A 36 -4.81 29.94 -25.62
N PHE A 37 -4.71 28.68 -25.23
CA PHE A 37 -4.11 27.63 -26.05
C PHE A 37 -4.90 27.41 -27.34
N PHE A 38 -6.23 27.32 -27.24
CA PHE A 38 -7.14 27.23 -28.38
C PHE A 38 -6.97 28.44 -29.31
N SER A 39 -6.97 29.66 -28.76
CA SER A 39 -6.80 30.89 -29.57
C SER A 39 -5.46 30.95 -30.31
N LEU A 40 -4.38 30.43 -29.72
CA LEU A 40 -3.06 30.34 -30.36
C LEU A 40 -3.01 29.26 -31.45
N MET A 41 -3.71 28.14 -31.25
CA MET A 41 -3.81 27.05 -32.24
C MET A 41 -4.55 27.46 -33.52
N PHE A 42 -5.61 28.25 -33.41
CA PHE A 42 -6.36 28.74 -34.57
C PHE A 42 -5.57 29.77 -35.40
N ASN A 43 -4.57 30.41 -34.82
CA ASN A 43 -3.79 31.47 -35.47
C ASN A 43 -2.68 30.92 -36.39
N TYR A 44 -2.17 29.71 -36.15
CA TYR A 44 -0.99 29.16 -36.85
C TYR A 44 -1.28 28.04 -37.85
N SER A 45 -2.55 27.67 -38.09
CA SER A 45 -2.95 26.64 -39.07
C SER A 45 -2.20 25.29 -38.94
N LEU A 46 -1.67 25.00 -37.74
CA LEU A 46 -0.91 23.78 -37.44
C LEU A 46 -1.90 22.64 -37.14
N PHE A 47 -2.72 22.30 -38.14
CA PHE A 47 -3.78 21.29 -38.04
C PHE A 47 -3.28 19.86 -38.27
N LEU A 48 -1.97 19.63 -38.18
CA LEU A 48 -1.39 18.31 -38.36
C LEU A 48 -0.73 17.83 -37.07
N MET A 49 -1.38 16.80 -36.53
CA MET A 49 -0.86 15.73 -35.68
C MET A 49 -1.16 15.84 -34.17
N PHE A 50 -1.75 14.74 -33.70
CA PHE A 50 -2.05 14.34 -32.32
C PHE A 50 -3.31 14.97 -31.71
N ASN A 51 -4.41 14.23 -31.87
CA ASN A 51 -5.52 14.06 -30.93
C ASN A 51 -5.37 14.90 -29.63
N TYR A 52 -5.71 16.19 -29.69
CA TYR A 52 -5.46 17.17 -28.63
C TYR A 52 -6.15 16.83 -27.30
N SER A 53 -7.26 16.10 -27.39
CA SER A 53 -7.98 15.53 -26.26
C SER A 53 -7.13 14.51 -25.49
N LEU A 54 -6.28 13.73 -26.17
CA LEU A 54 -5.34 12.78 -25.55
C LEU A 54 -4.13 13.47 -24.88
N PHE A 55 -3.70 14.64 -25.36
CA PHE A 55 -2.60 15.39 -24.72
C PHE A 55 -3.04 16.04 -23.40
N PHE A 56 -4.27 16.59 -23.35
CA PHE A 56 -4.81 17.19 -22.12
C PHE A 56 -5.31 16.17 -21.09
N SER A 57 -5.87 15.03 -21.52
CA SER A 57 -6.30 13.97 -20.60
C SER A 57 -5.13 13.28 -19.86
N LEU A 58 -3.90 13.45 -20.35
CA LEU A 58 -2.68 12.95 -19.70
C LEU A 58 -2.06 13.94 -18.70
N LEU A 59 -2.52 15.19 -18.63
CA LEU A 59 -1.84 16.23 -17.85
C LEU A 59 -2.35 16.41 -16.41
N TYR A 60 -3.61 16.07 -16.09
CA TYR A 60 -4.14 16.24 -14.73
C TYR A 60 -5.21 15.21 -14.35
N ASN A 61 -4.90 13.93 -14.51
CA ASN A 61 -5.64 12.88 -13.82
C ASN A 61 -5.12 12.78 -12.38
N CYS A 62 -6.01 12.87 -11.39
CA CYS A 62 -5.70 12.67 -9.96
C CYS A 62 -5.29 11.19 -9.69
N PHE A 63 -4.21 10.69 -10.28
CA PHE A 63 -3.79 9.29 -10.16
C PHE A 63 -3.25 9.01 -8.75
N GLY A 64 -3.88 8.08 -8.02
CA GLY A 64 -3.61 7.84 -6.59
C GLY A 64 -4.15 8.94 -5.65
N LEU A 65 -5.01 9.83 -6.19
CA LEU A 65 -5.57 11.00 -5.52
C LEU A 65 -7.10 10.98 -5.72
N PHE A 66 -7.84 11.81 -4.99
CA PHE A 66 -9.26 12.07 -5.23
C PHE A 66 -9.50 13.55 -5.50
N VAL A 67 -10.55 13.86 -6.26
CA VAL A 67 -10.93 15.25 -6.53
C VAL A 67 -11.54 15.85 -5.27
N LYS A 68 -10.82 16.78 -4.65
CA LYS A 68 -11.32 17.54 -3.48
C LYS A 68 -12.15 18.74 -3.92
N GLN A 69 -11.71 19.41 -4.98
CA GLN A 69 -12.41 20.55 -5.55
C GLN A 69 -12.38 20.44 -7.06
N ASN A 70 -13.55 20.53 -7.68
CA ASN A 70 -13.65 20.66 -9.13
C ASN A 70 -13.04 21.99 -9.58
N CYS A 71 -12.49 21.99 -10.79
CA CYS A 71 -12.07 23.22 -11.41
C CYS A 71 -13.21 24.24 -11.56
N THR A 72 -12.84 25.52 -11.66
CA THR A 72 -13.74 26.63 -11.96
C THR A 72 -13.23 27.37 -13.20
N GLN A 73 -13.91 28.43 -13.64
CA GLN A 73 -13.43 29.26 -14.76
C GLN A 73 -11.99 29.76 -14.56
N THR A 74 -11.58 29.98 -13.30
CA THR A 74 -10.31 30.63 -12.96
C THR A 74 -9.35 29.74 -12.16
N SER A 75 -9.81 28.57 -11.68
CA SER A 75 -9.01 27.65 -10.87
C SER A 75 -8.96 26.24 -11.44
N ASP A 76 -7.82 25.57 -11.29
CA ASP A 76 -7.66 24.15 -11.64
C ASP A 76 -8.42 23.24 -10.67
N THR A 77 -8.56 21.98 -11.04
CA THR A 77 -9.03 20.93 -10.12
C THR A 77 -8.00 20.74 -9.02
N VAL A 78 -8.46 20.69 -7.76
CA VAL A 78 -7.60 20.38 -6.62
C VAL A 78 -7.75 18.91 -6.28
N CYS A 79 -6.66 18.16 -6.43
CA CYS A 79 -6.55 16.78 -6.01
C CYS A 79 -6.04 16.70 -4.56
N ASP A 80 -6.56 15.76 -3.79
CA ASP A 80 -6.09 15.42 -2.44
C ASP A 80 -5.76 13.94 -2.33
N VAL A 81 -5.00 13.57 -1.30
CA VAL A 81 -4.36 12.25 -1.23
C VAL A 81 -5.33 11.17 -0.76
N LEU A 82 -5.46 10.11 -1.55
CA LEU A 82 -6.28 8.96 -1.17
C LEU A 82 -5.68 8.23 0.04
N SER A 83 -6.54 7.63 0.86
CA SER A 83 -6.07 6.81 1.99
C SER A 83 -5.16 5.68 1.53
N GLY A 84 -4.04 5.46 2.23
CA GLY A 84 -3.00 4.51 1.85
C GLY A 84 -1.99 5.03 0.83
N TYR A 85 -2.02 6.33 0.52
CA TYR A 85 -1.05 7.01 -0.33
C TYR A 85 -0.43 8.22 0.40
N PHE A 86 0.74 8.63 -0.06
CA PHE A 86 1.39 9.88 0.32
C PHE A 86 1.70 10.74 -0.91
N CYS A 87 1.75 12.05 -0.70
CA CYS A 87 2.07 12.99 -1.77
C CYS A 87 3.56 12.98 -2.09
N LYS A 88 3.91 12.66 -3.34
CA LYS A 88 5.28 12.69 -3.84
C LYS A 88 5.66 14.08 -4.37
N SER A 89 4.72 14.75 -5.01
CA SER A 89 4.93 16.07 -5.62
C SER A 89 3.84 17.04 -5.20
N LEU A 90 4.25 18.10 -4.50
CA LEU A 90 3.39 19.14 -3.99
C LEU A 90 3.18 20.23 -5.05
N THR A 91 1.98 20.79 -5.07
CA THR A 91 1.66 22.03 -5.77
C THR A 91 1.19 23.08 -4.77
N ASP A 92 1.11 24.35 -5.19
CA ASP A 92 0.64 25.44 -4.33
C ASP A 92 -0.73 25.19 -3.70
N THR A 93 -1.57 24.38 -4.35
CA THR A 93 -2.96 24.13 -3.95
C THR A 93 -3.24 22.69 -3.53
N GLY A 94 -2.32 21.74 -3.73
CA GLY A 94 -2.60 20.33 -3.48
C GLY A 94 -1.45 19.38 -3.76
N CYS A 95 -1.80 18.18 -4.20
CA CYS A 95 -0.84 17.16 -4.60
C CYS A 95 -1.01 16.84 -6.09
N SER A 96 0.07 16.88 -6.87
CA SER A 96 0.03 16.53 -8.30
C SER A 96 0.29 15.05 -8.55
N THR A 97 1.01 14.38 -7.66
CA THR A 97 1.32 12.95 -7.79
C THR A 97 1.39 12.30 -6.42
N ALA A 98 0.64 11.22 -6.24
CA ALA A 98 0.68 10.41 -5.04
C ALA A 98 1.26 9.01 -5.32
N GLU A 99 1.89 8.46 -4.31
CA GLU A 99 2.46 7.11 -4.32
C GLU A 99 1.88 6.32 -3.15
N LYS A 100 1.69 5.02 -3.35
CA LYS A 100 1.13 4.16 -2.31
C LYS A 100 2.12 4.09 -1.15
N HIS A 101 1.62 4.04 0.09
CA HIS A 101 2.46 3.81 1.24
C HIS A 101 3.25 2.50 1.12
N SER A 102 4.53 2.56 1.46
CA SER A 102 5.41 1.40 1.55
C SER A 102 4.85 0.39 2.54
N VAL A 103 4.94 -0.89 2.16
CA VAL A 103 4.64 -2.02 3.03
C VAL A 103 5.94 -2.45 3.67
N CYS A 104 5.95 -2.60 5.00
CA CYS A 104 7.12 -3.11 5.70
C CYS A 104 7.26 -4.61 5.45
N GLU A 105 8.50 -5.05 5.26
CA GLU A 105 8.80 -6.45 4.97
C GLU A 105 8.74 -7.30 6.25
N PRO A 106 8.57 -8.63 6.12
CA PRO A 106 8.78 -9.54 7.24
C PRO A 106 10.13 -9.28 7.92
N GLY A 107 10.14 -9.28 9.25
CA GLY A 107 11.31 -8.89 10.05
C GLY A 107 11.45 -7.40 10.31
N GLN A 108 10.50 -6.59 9.85
CA GLN A 108 10.38 -5.18 10.20
C GLN A 108 9.10 -4.90 10.98
N ARG A 109 9.00 -3.69 11.53
CA ARG A 109 7.77 -3.12 12.06
C ARG A 109 7.53 -1.75 11.48
N ILE A 110 6.28 -1.30 11.56
CA ILE A 110 5.93 0.09 11.33
C ILE A 110 6.50 0.91 12.50
N LYS A 111 7.49 1.75 12.21
CA LYS A 111 8.03 2.72 13.17
C LYS A 111 7.18 3.98 13.19
N GLN A 112 6.81 4.47 12.00
CA GLN A 112 5.91 5.60 11.84
C GLN A 112 4.90 5.26 10.75
N PRO A 113 3.59 5.41 11.01
CA PRO A 113 2.57 5.19 10.00
C PRO A 113 2.68 6.27 8.91
N GLY A 114 2.42 5.87 7.66
CA GLY A 114 2.31 6.80 6.55
C GLY A 114 1.21 7.85 6.77
N THR A 115 1.43 9.04 6.24
CA THR A 115 0.48 10.15 6.24
C THR A 115 0.23 10.62 4.81
N SER A 116 -0.66 11.60 4.60
CA SER A 116 -0.86 12.19 3.27
C SER A 116 0.40 12.90 2.73
N ARG A 117 1.39 13.21 3.58
CA ARG A 117 2.61 13.93 3.20
C ARG A 117 3.87 13.07 3.22
N HIS A 118 3.87 11.99 4.02
CA HIS A 118 5.05 11.18 4.27
C HIS A 118 4.72 9.71 4.13
N ASP A 119 5.67 8.95 3.61
CA ASP A 119 5.55 7.51 3.51
C ASP A 119 5.63 6.81 4.88
N THR A 120 5.22 5.55 4.94
CA THR A 120 5.44 4.66 6.08
C THR A 120 6.94 4.45 6.31
N VAL A 121 7.37 4.61 7.56
CA VAL A 121 8.76 4.34 7.95
C VAL A 121 8.82 2.97 8.61
N CYS A 122 9.60 2.08 8.01
CA CYS A 122 9.86 0.73 8.51
C CYS A 122 11.16 0.67 9.31
N GLU A 123 11.18 -0.19 10.34
CA GLU A 123 12.36 -0.44 11.15
C GLU A 123 12.53 -1.94 11.39
N ALA A 124 13.76 -2.44 11.31
CA ALA A 124 14.05 -3.84 11.59
C ALA A 124 13.72 -4.21 13.04
N CYS A 125 13.20 -5.43 13.23
CA CYS A 125 13.03 -5.99 14.56
C CYS A 125 14.39 -6.21 15.24
N GLN A 126 14.41 -6.05 16.57
CA GLN A 126 15.59 -6.36 17.37
C GLN A 126 15.73 -7.87 17.54
N GLU A 127 16.97 -8.33 17.76
CA GLU A 127 17.23 -9.73 18.09
C GLU A 127 16.42 -10.14 19.33
N GLY A 128 15.85 -11.35 19.30
CA GLY A 128 14.88 -11.79 20.29
C GLY A 128 13.42 -11.44 19.95
N SER A 129 13.16 -10.85 18.79
CA SER A 129 11.80 -10.56 18.30
C SER A 129 11.63 -10.89 16.83
N PHE A 130 10.38 -11.10 16.42
CA PHE A 130 10.00 -11.43 15.04
C PHE A 130 8.77 -10.64 14.58
N SER A 131 8.64 -10.43 13.26
CA SER A 131 7.41 -9.93 12.64
C SER A 131 7.14 -10.67 11.32
N PRO A 132 6.09 -11.49 11.23
CA PRO A 132 5.79 -12.21 9.99
C PRO A 132 5.21 -11.30 8.91
N ASP A 133 4.44 -10.28 9.30
CA ASP A 133 3.68 -9.42 8.38
C ASP A 133 4.25 -7.99 8.26
N GLY A 134 5.36 -7.68 8.92
CA GLY A 134 5.98 -6.35 8.88
C GLY A 134 5.25 -5.28 9.72
N LEU A 135 4.23 -5.65 10.49
CA LEU A 135 3.41 -4.69 11.24
C LEU A 135 4.03 -4.33 12.59
N ASN A 136 4.22 -5.35 13.44
CA ASN A 136 4.73 -5.21 14.80
C ASN A 136 5.74 -6.31 15.10
N CYS A 137 6.78 -5.98 15.87
CA CYS A 137 7.71 -6.98 16.39
C CYS A 137 7.14 -7.59 17.67
N THR A 138 7.10 -8.92 17.71
CA THR A 138 6.68 -9.72 18.86
C THR A 138 7.90 -10.44 19.42
N LEU A 139 8.05 -10.49 20.74
CA LEU A 139 9.14 -11.24 21.35
C LEU A 139 9.04 -12.73 21.02
N TRP A 140 10.19 -13.40 20.91
CA TRP A 140 10.23 -14.83 20.72
C TRP A 140 9.60 -15.58 21.89
N THR A 141 8.97 -16.71 21.58
CA THR A 141 8.45 -17.62 22.59
C THR A 141 9.59 -18.27 23.38
N GLU A 142 9.52 -18.20 24.70
CA GLU A 142 10.37 -18.98 25.60
C GLU A 142 9.80 -20.37 25.82
N CYS A 143 10.56 -21.41 25.48
CA CYS A 143 10.14 -22.79 25.73
C CYS A 143 10.16 -23.10 27.23
N SER A 144 9.09 -23.71 27.73
CA SER A 144 9.00 -24.17 29.12
C SER A 144 9.97 -25.33 29.41
N ALA A 145 10.23 -25.62 30.69
CA ALA A 145 11.15 -26.68 31.10
C ALA A 145 10.76 -28.10 30.61
N SER A 146 9.50 -28.33 30.25
CA SER A 146 9.01 -29.59 29.68
C SER A 146 9.08 -29.65 28.15
N GLN A 147 9.63 -28.61 27.52
CA GLN A 147 9.75 -28.45 26.08
C GLN A 147 11.21 -28.32 25.64
N THR A 148 11.47 -28.68 24.40
CA THR A 148 12.76 -28.50 23.74
C THR A 148 12.58 -27.62 22.52
N LYS A 149 13.50 -26.68 22.35
CA LYS A 149 13.59 -25.82 21.17
C LYS A 149 13.98 -26.66 19.96
N VAL A 150 13.08 -26.75 18.98
CA VAL A 150 13.28 -27.51 17.74
C VAL A 150 13.56 -26.63 16.53
N GLN A 151 13.24 -25.35 16.63
CA GLN A 151 13.60 -24.35 15.63
C GLN A 151 14.04 -23.06 16.33
N GLU A 152 15.15 -22.49 15.83
CA GLU A 152 15.63 -21.18 16.24
C GLU A 152 14.68 -20.07 15.77
N GLY A 153 14.55 -19.03 16.60
CA GLY A 153 13.82 -17.83 16.23
C GLY A 153 14.62 -17.04 15.19
N SER A 154 13.91 -16.28 14.36
CA SER A 154 14.50 -15.35 13.42
C SER A 154 13.75 -14.03 13.47
N LEU A 155 14.17 -13.05 12.66
CA LEU A 155 13.41 -11.80 12.54
C LEU A 155 12.03 -12.03 11.90
N THR A 156 11.84 -13.09 11.12
CA THR A 156 10.58 -13.34 10.40
C THR A 156 9.73 -14.44 11.04
N SER A 157 10.30 -15.26 11.92
CA SER A 157 9.65 -16.43 12.49
C SER A 157 9.93 -16.61 13.98
N ASP A 158 8.93 -17.10 14.70
CA ASP A 158 9.07 -17.43 16.11
C ASP A 158 9.90 -18.70 16.35
N VAL A 159 10.35 -18.87 17.60
CA VAL A 159 10.89 -20.10 18.16
C VAL A 159 9.81 -21.18 18.19
N VAL A 160 10.13 -22.38 17.71
CA VAL A 160 9.22 -23.53 17.79
C VAL A 160 9.63 -24.45 18.93
N CYS A 161 8.70 -24.66 19.86
CA CYS A 161 8.87 -25.55 21.01
C CYS A 161 8.16 -26.88 20.78
N ARG A 162 8.77 -27.99 21.23
CA ARG A 162 8.17 -29.33 21.21
C ARG A 162 8.24 -29.96 22.59
N ASN A 163 7.13 -30.55 23.04
CA ASN A 163 7.10 -31.28 24.32
C ASN A 163 8.08 -32.46 24.31
N VAL A 164 8.81 -32.63 25.40
CA VAL A 164 9.68 -33.79 25.60
C VAL A 164 8.78 -35.03 25.75
N SER A 165 8.85 -35.95 24.77
CA SER A 165 8.08 -37.20 24.83
C SER A 165 8.69 -38.12 25.91
N ILE A 166 8.08 -38.11 27.10
CA ILE A 166 8.44 -39.04 28.19
C ILE A 166 8.04 -40.49 27.82
N ARG A 167 7.25 -40.68 26.76
CA ARG A 167 6.75 -41.99 26.32
C ARG A 167 7.90 -42.98 26.10
N HIS A 168 9.04 -42.55 25.53
CA HIS A 168 10.21 -43.41 25.33
C HIS A 168 10.86 -43.93 26.61
N ARG A 169 10.79 -43.20 27.74
CA ARG A 169 11.27 -43.71 29.03
C ARG A 169 10.37 -44.83 29.55
N TYR A 170 9.05 -44.68 29.43
CA TYR A 170 8.10 -45.69 29.91
C TYR A 170 8.12 -46.97 29.06
N THR A 171 8.26 -46.88 27.73
CA THR A 171 8.33 -48.08 26.88
C THR A 171 9.58 -48.94 27.14
N LEU A 172 10.67 -48.36 27.62
CA LEU A 172 11.90 -49.09 27.98
C LEU A 172 11.89 -49.58 29.43
N LEU A 173 11.29 -48.82 30.37
CA LEU A 173 11.25 -49.20 31.79
C LEU A 173 10.24 -50.31 32.10
N VAL A 174 9.10 -50.33 31.40
CA VAL A 174 8.03 -51.32 31.66
C VAL A 174 8.49 -52.76 31.39
N PRO A 175 9.14 -53.10 30.25
CA PRO A 175 9.67 -54.44 30.01
C PRO A 175 10.77 -54.81 31.01
N VAL A 176 11.67 -53.88 31.33
CA VAL A 176 12.79 -54.13 32.25
C VAL A 176 12.31 -54.49 33.66
N LEU A 177 11.22 -53.87 34.12
CA LEU A 177 10.64 -54.15 35.43
C LEU A 177 9.68 -55.35 35.41
N SER A 178 8.97 -55.59 34.31
CA SER A 178 7.98 -56.67 34.22
C SER A 178 8.60 -58.04 33.89
N LEU A 179 9.64 -58.11 33.05
CA LEU A 179 10.33 -59.36 32.70
C LEU A 179 10.82 -60.17 33.92
N PRO A 180 11.54 -59.59 34.91
CA PRO A 180 12.01 -60.36 36.06
C PRO A 180 10.84 -60.86 36.92
N ILE A 181 9.77 -60.07 37.07
CA ILE A 181 8.58 -60.44 37.83
C ILE A 181 7.86 -61.61 37.16
N VAL A 182 7.66 -61.54 35.83
CA VAL A 182 7.06 -62.62 35.04
C VAL A 182 7.93 -63.88 35.08
N CYS A 183 9.26 -63.74 35.00
CA CYS A 183 10.19 -64.85 35.09
C CYS A 183 10.11 -65.57 36.45
N MET A 184 10.05 -64.81 37.55
CA MET A 184 9.90 -65.37 38.90
C MET A 184 8.56 -66.12 39.07
N LEU A 185 7.45 -65.55 38.59
CA LEU A 185 6.12 -66.19 38.68
C LEU A 185 6.05 -67.50 37.89
N LEU A 186 6.68 -67.56 36.71
CA LEU A 186 6.77 -68.79 35.92
C LEU A 186 7.62 -69.86 36.63
N LEU A 187 8.76 -69.49 37.23
CA LEU A 187 9.59 -70.43 37.98
C LEU A 187 8.88 -70.98 39.22
N THR A 188 8.09 -70.16 39.93
CA THR A 188 7.31 -70.61 41.09
C THR A 188 6.06 -71.41 40.73
N GLY A 189 5.52 -71.24 39.51
CA GLY A 189 4.35 -71.97 39.02
C GLY A 189 4.68 -73.24 38.23
N LEU A 190 5.95 -73.44 37.85
CA LEU A 190 6.48 -74.67 37.25
C LEU A 190 7.07 -75.65 38.29
N CYS A 191 7.03 -75.31 39.58
CA CYS A 191 7.29 -76.22 40.70
C CYS A 191 5.99 -76.76 41.27
#